data_AF-A0A948VGH4-F1
#
_entry.id   AF-A0A948VGH4-F1
#
_cell.length_a   1.000
_cell.length_b   1.000
_cell.length_c   1.000
_cell.angle_alpha   90.00
_cell.angle_beta   90.00
_cell.angle_gamma   90.00
#
_symmetry.space_group_name_H-M   'P 1'
#
loop_
_entity.id
_entity.type
_entity.pdbx_description
1 polymer ?
#
loop_
_entity_poly.entity_id
_entity_poly.type
_entity_poly.pdbx_seq_one_letter_code
_entity_poly.pdbx_strand_id
1 'polypeptide(L)'
;KTWLTGSGLEKAWASEWNERNIFGYPPAKKLIKLIVPGDLDNAKIVQNKFTELQALSDNFTFQGPFPIEFRPKSREPRSVFHIFPKAGLSRDDIIDNLAIFTAFGILDIDPIAFFC
;
A
#
# COMPACT_ATOMS: atom_id res chain seq x y z
N LYS A 1 23.59 -21.50 13.14
CA LYS A 1 22.61 -22.21 14.00
C LYS A 1 22.15 -21.37 15.21
N THR A 2 22.88 -20.33 15.58
CA THR A 2 22.55 -19.42 16.71
C THR A 2 21.25 -18.62 16.54
N TRP A 3 20.72 -18.46 15.32
CA TRP A 3 19.45 -17.77 15.08
C TRP A 3 18.21 -18.63 15.39
N LEU A 4 18.37 -19.95 15.54
CA LEU A 4 17.28 -20.88 15.86
C LEU A 4 17.03 -21.05 17.37
N THR A 5 17.66 -20.22 18.21
CA THR A 5 17.36 -20.12 19.65
C THR A 5 16.36 -18.99 19.88
N GLY A 6 15.64 -19.00 21.02
CA GLY A 6 14.72 -17.90 21.36
C GLY A 6 15.42 -16.53 21.33
N SER A 7 16.59 -16.43 21.95
CA SER A 7 17.41 -15.20 21.94
C SER A 7 17.98 -14.83 20.56
N GLY A 8 18.17 -15.82 19.68
CA GLY A 8 18.57 -15.60 18.29
C GLY A 8 17.42 -15.03 17.46
N LEU A 9 16.20 -15.55 17.67
CA LEU A 9 14.99 -15.09 17.01
C LEU A 9 14.63 -13.67 17.44
N GLU A 10 14.71 -13.35 18.73
CA GLU A 10 14.47 -11.99 19.25
C GLU A 10 15.37 -10.95 18.60
N LYS A 11 16.68 -11.24 18.47
CA LYS A 11 17.63 -10.35 17.80
C LYS A 11 17.33 -10.18 16.32
N ALA A 12 16.94 -11.27 15.64
CA ALA A 12 16.56 -11.22 14.23
C ALA A 12 15.31 -10.36 14.03
N TRP A 13 14.28 -10.53 14.86
CA TRP A 13 13.07 -9.70 14.82
C TRP A 13 13.32 -8.23 15.15
N ALA A 14 14.18 -7.92 16.12
CA ALA A 14 14.55 -6.55 16.42
C ALA A 14 15.23 -5.87 15.21
N SER A 15 16.12 -6.59 14.51
CA SER A 15 16.76 -6.10 13.29
C SER A 15 15.75 -5.88 12.17
N GLU A 16 14.87 -6.87 11.94
CA GLU A 16 13.82 -6.80 10.91
C GLU A 16 12.85 -5.64 11.18
N TRP A 17 12.45 -5.43 12.44
CA TRP A 17 11.58 -4.33 12.83
C TRP A 17 12.24 -2.97 12.56
N ASN A 18 13.54 -2.84 12.87
CA ASN A 18 14.29 -1.63 12.61
C ASN A 18 14.40 -1.33 11.11
N GLU A 19 14.69 -2.34 10.29
CA GLU A 19 14.71 -2.20 8.83
C GLU A 19 13.34 -1.78 8.28
N ARG A 20 12.26 -2.45 8.71
CA ARG A 20 10.89 -2.13 8.30
C ARG A 20 10.50 -0.70 8.70
N ASN A 21 10.93 -0.22 9.86
CA ASN A 21 10.75 1.19 10.26
C ASN A 21 11.46 2.16 9.30
N ILE A 22 12.72 1.88 8.97
CA ILE A 22 13.54 2.73 8.08
C ILE A 22 12.93 2.79 6.68
N PHE A 23 12.55 1.64 6.11
CA PHE A 23 11.99 1.56 4.77
C PHE A 23 10.47 1.81 4.71
N GLY A 24 9.81 1.97 5.86
CA GLY A 24 8.38 2.21 5.93
C GLY A 24 7.51 1.03 5.49
N TYR A 25 7.98 -0.20 5.71
CA TYR A 25 7.23 -1.40 5.39
C TYR A 25 6.34 -1.87 6.56
N PRO A 26 5.17 -2.46 6.29
CA PRO A 26 4.40 -3.21 7.28
C PRO A 26 5.28 -4.21 8.07
N PRO A 27 5.01 -4.47 9.37
CA PRO A 27 3.98 -3.83 10.19
C PRO A 27 4.39 -2.45 10.74
N ALA A 28 5.61 -1.95 10.48
CA ALA A 28 6.05 -0.65 10.99
C ALA A 28 5.21 0.53 10.47
N LYS A 29 4.66 0.41 9.26
CA LYS A 29 3.65 1.33 8.72
C LYS A 29 2.48 0.55 8.13
N LYS A 30 1.27 1.10 8.27
CA LYS A 30 0.11 0.62 7.51
C LYS A 30 0.33 0.96 6.03
N LEU A 31 0.08 -0.01 5.17
CA LEU A 31 0.10 0.14 3.72
C LEU A 31 -1.25 -0.34 3.20
N ILE A 32 -1.85 0.44 2.32
CA ILE A 32 -3.05 0.07 1.58
C ILE A 32 -2.67 0.11 0.10
N LYS A 33 -3.17 -0.86 -0.66
CA LYS A 33 -2.92 -0.91 -2.11
C LYS A 33 -4.20 -0.65 -2.86
N LEU A 34 -4.15 0.25 -3.82
CA LEU A 34 -5.19 0.37 -4.83
C LEU A 34 -4.67 -0.23 -6.14
N ILE A 35 -5.28 -1.34 -6.57
CA ILE A 35 -4.94 -2.01 -7.82
C ILE A 35 -5.93 -1.56 -8.89
N VAL A 36 -5.45 -0.79 -9.85
CA VAL A 36 -6.24 -0.22 -10.94
C VAL A 36 -6.03 -1.04 -12.21
N PRO A 37 -7.09 -1.64 -12.78
CA PRO A 37 -7.03 -2.32 -14.07
C PRO A 37 -7.08 -1.34 -15.25
N GLY A 38 -6.52 -1.78 -16.37
CA GLY A 38 -6.50 -1.04 -17.62
C GLY A 38 -5.18 -0.33 -17.87
N ASP A 39 -5.21 0.54 -18.87
CA ASP A 39 -4.05 1.29 -19.32
C ASP A 39 -3.66 2.44 -18.37
N LEU A 40 -2.61 3.17 -18.73
CA LEU A 40 -2.10 4.29 -17.94
C LEU A 40 -3.06 5.48 -17.86
N ASP A 41 -4.08 5.57 -18.71
CA ASP A 41 -5.02 6.70 -18.68
C ASP A 41 -5.97 6.59 -17.47
N ASN A 42 -6.41 5.36 -17.13
CA ASN A 42 -7.11 5.12 -15.86
C ASN A 42 -6.24 5.48 -14.64
N ALA A 43 -4.95 5.17 -14.70
CA ALA A 43 -4.02 5.52 -13.62
C ALA A 43 -3.88 7.05 -13.44
N LYS A 44 -3.89 7.82 -14.54
CA LYS A 44 -3.86 9.30 -14.45
C LYS A 44 -5.10 9.87 -13.78
N ILE A 45 -6.29 9.34 -14.05
CA ILE A 45 -7.53 9.76 -13.41
C ILE A 45 -7.44 9.57 -11.89
N VAL A 46 -6.96 8.40 -11.46
CA VAL A 46 -6.75 8.07 -10.04
C VAL A 46 -5.71 8.99 -9.42
N GLN A 47 -4.62 9.29 -10.13
CA GLN A 47 -3.59 10.19 -9.64
C GLN A 47 -4.13 11.61 -9.39
N ASN A 48 -4.96 12.13 -10.30
CA ASN A 48 -5.64 13.43 -10.09
C ASN A 48 -6.55 13.41 -8.86
N LYS A 49 -7.30 12.32 -8.66
CA LYS A 49 -8.15 12.15 -7.47
C LYS A 49 -7.36 12.09 -6.17
N PHE A 50 -6.17 11.50 -6.18
CA PHE A 50 -5.27 11.56 -5.02
C PHE A 50 -4.74 12.97 -4.78
N THR A 51 -4.40 13.73 -5.82
CA THR A 51 -4.00 15.14 -5.66
C THR A 51 -5.14 15.98 -5.05
N GLU A 52 -6.38 15.79 -5.49
CA GLU A 52 -7.57 16.42 -4.89
C GLU A 52 -7.71 16.04 -3.40
N LEU A 53 -7.59 14.75 -3.07
CA LEU A 53 -7.68 14.28 -1.69
C LEU A 53 -6.55 14.86 -0.81
N GLN A 54 -5.32 14.93 -1.32
CA GLN A 54 -4.18 15.54 -0.60
C GLN A 54 -4.38 17.04 -0.36
N ALA A 55 -5.01 17.76 -1.31
CA ALA A 55 -5.32 19.18 -1.13
C ALA A 55 -6.38 19.42 -0.05
N LEU A 56 -7.30 18.46 0.15
CA LEU A 56 -8.36 18.53 1.16
C LEU A 56 -7.92 17.99 2.52
N SER A 57 -7.00 17.03 2.53
CA SER A 57 -6.59 16.34 3.73
C SER A 57 -5.16 15.84 3.64
N ASP A 58 -4.42 16.16 4.67
CA ASP A 58 -3.03 15.76 4.82
C ASP A 58 -2.90 14.36 5.45
N ASN A 59 -4.00 13.61 5.53
CA ASN A 59 -4.10 12.33 6.24
C ASN A 59 -3.44 11.16 5.52
N PHE A 60 -3.14 11.30 4.22
CA PHE A 60 -2.64 10.21 3.40
C PHE A 60 -1.45 10.66 2.55
N THR A 61 -0.49 9.75 2.38
CA THR A 61 0.58 9.89 1.37
C THR A 61 0.39 8.82 0.31
N PHE A 62 0.57 9.19 -0.95
CA PHE A 62 0.38 8.31 -2.10
C PHE A 62 1.71 8.12 -2.85
N GLN A 63 1.94 6.91 -3.35
CA GLN A 63 3.05 6.58 -4.25
C GLN A 63 2.55 5.73 -5.42
N GLY A 64 3.22 5.86 -6.57
CA GLY A 64 2.83 5.22 -7.82
C GLY A 64 2.31 6.23 -8.86
N PRO A 65 1.66 5.76 -9.94
CA PRO A 65 1.36 4.35 -10.23
C PRO A 65 2.63 3.53 -10.49
N PHE A 66 2.70 2.33 -9.93
CA PHE A 66 3.72 1.33 -10.30
C PHE A 66 3.08 0.31 -11.24
N PRO A 67 3.70 0.01 -12.39
CA PRO A 67 3.21 -1.05 -13.26
C PRO A 67 3.39 -2.40 -12.58
N ILE A 68 2.37 -3.26 -12.62
CA ILE A 68 2.47 -4.64 -12.11
C ILE A 68 2.24 -5.63 -13.23
N GLU A 69 2.87 -6.80 -13.11
CA GLU A 69 2.73 -7.85 -14.11
C GLU A 69 1.26 -8.27 -14.32
N PHE A 70 0.96 -8.57 -15.58
CA PHE A 70 -0.36 -8.95 -16.05
C PHE A 70 -0.93 -10.10 -15.23
N ARG A 71 -2.25 -10.09 -14.97
CA ARG A 71 -2.93 -11.28 -14.43
C ARG A 71 -2.82 -12.36 -15.51
N PRO A 72 -2.28 -13.57 -15.23
CA PRO A 72 -2.10 -14.61 -16.26
C PRO A 72 -3.40 -14.97 -17.00
N LYS A 73 -4.55 -14.80 -16.34
CA LYS A 73 -5.87 -15.09 -16.91
C LYS A 73 -6.44 -13.97 -17.79
N SER A 74 -6.23 -12.68 -17.46
CA SER A 74 -6.84 -11.56 -18.19
C SER A 74 -5.90 -10.89 -19.18
N ARG A 75 -4.57 -11.04 -19.00
CA ARG A 75 -3.52 -10.31 -19.75
C ARG A 75 -3.71 -8.79 -19.76
N GLU A 76 -4.51 -8.28 -18.83
CA GLU A 76 -4.84 -6.87 -18.75
C GLU A 76 -3.74 -6.12 -17.98
N PRO A 77 -3.24 -4.99 -18.50
CA PRO A 77 -2.31 -4.14 -17.76
C PRO A 77 -2.96 -3.67 -16.47
N ARG A 78 -2.16 -3.53 -15.43
CA ARG A 78 -2.62 -3.05 -14.13
C ARG A 78 -1.54 -2.19 -13.52
N SER A 79 -1.98 -1.21 -12.73
CA SER A 79 -1.09 -0.38 -11.93
C SER A 79 -1.46 -0.51 -10.46
N VAL A 80 -0.48 -0.40 -9.58
CA VAL A 80 -0.70 -0.32 -8.14
C VAL A 80 -0.32 1.04 -7.63
N PHE A 81 -1.16 1.58 -6.75
CA PHE A 81 -0.84 2.72 -5.93
C PHE A 81 -0.67 2.27 -4.49
N HIS A 82 0.36 2.78 -3.85
CA HIS A 82 0.58 2.63 -2.42
C HIS A 82 0.00 3.83 -1.69
N ILE A 83 -0.85 3.55 -0.71
CA ILE A 83 -1.53 4.54 0.12
C ILE A 83 -1.07 4.33 1.56
N PHE A 84 -0.50 5.37 2.14
CA PHE A 84 0.03 5.38 3.50
C PHE A 84 -0.82 6.32 4.37
N PRO A 85 -1.70 5.79 5.23
CA PRO A 85 -2.41 6.62 6.20
C PRO A 85 -1.45 7.15 7.27
N LYS A 86 -1.66 8.39 7.72
CA LYS A 86 -0.99 8.93 8.91
C LYS A 86 -1.34 8.09 10.15
N ALA A 87 -0.43 8.09 11.12
CA ALA A 87 -0.64 7.42 12.39
C ALA A 87 -1.89 7.97 13.11
N GLY A 88 -2.65 7.09 13.77
CA GLY A 88 -3.83 7.47 14.54
C GLY A 88 -5.16 7.38 13.79
N LEU A 89 -5.17 7.22 12.46
CA LEU A 89 -6.40 7.00 11.72
C LEU A 89 -7.02 5.64 12.06
N SER A 90 -8.31 5.66 12.39
CA SER A 90 -9.07 4.43 12.60
C SER A 90 -9.28 3.69 11.28
N ARG A 91 -9.65 2.40 11.37
CA ARG A 91 -9.96 1.62 10.16
C ARG A 91 -11.16 2.20 9.41
N ASP A 92 -12.15 2.70 10.15
CA ASP A 92 -13.37 3.25 9.58
C ASP A 92 -13.08 4.58 8.87
N ASP A 93 -12.27 5.46 9.47
CA ASP A 93 -11.82 6.69 8.80
C ASP A 93 -11.11 6.40 7.48
N ILE A 94 -10.25 5.39 7.47
CA ILE A 94 -9.53 4.96 6.26
C ILE A 94 -10.53 4.50 5.20
N ILE A 95 -11.50 3.66 5.57
CA ILE A 95 -12.49 3.14 4.64
C ILE A 95 -13.35 4.26 4.07
N ASP A 96 -13.85 5.17 4.92
CA ASP A 96 -14.72 6.25 4.50
C ASP A 96 -14.01 7.22 3.54
N ASN A 97 -12.75 7.56 3.83
CA ASN A 97 -11.96 8.44 2.96
C ASN A 97 -11.57 7.76 1.64
N LEU A 98 -11.38 6.43 1.62
CA LEU A 98 -10.90 5.71 0.45
C LEU A 98 -12.01 4.99 -0.35
N ALA A 99 -13.25 4.98 0.14
CA ALA A 99 -14.37 4.26 -0.46
C ALA A 99 -14.59 4.63 -1.93
N ILE A 100 -14.44 5.91 -2.28
CA ILE A 100 -14.58 6.41 -3.65
C ILE A 100 -13.60 5.75 -4.63
N PHE A 101 -12.44 5.29 -4.16
CA PHE A 101 -11.43 4.67 -5.01
C PHE A 101 -11.78 3.24 -5.43
N THR A 102 -12.76 2.60 -4.77
CA THR A 102 -13.25 1.27 -5.16
C THR A 102 -13.94 1.26 -6.53
N ALA A 103 -14.39 2.43 -7.01
CA ALA A 103 -14.93 2.58 -8.36
C ALA A 103 -13.84 2.42 -9.46
N PHE A 104 -12.57 2.62 -9.11
CA PHE A 104 -11.44 2.57 -10.05
C PHE A 104 -10.64 1.28 -9.94
N GLY A 105 -10.88 0.44 -8.94
CA GLY A 105 -10.08 -0.74 -8.73
C GLY A 105 -10.32 -1.45 -7.40
N ILE A 106 -9.39 -2.33 -7.06
CA ILE A 106 -9.45 -3.14 -5.84
C ILE A 106 -8.63 -2.43 -4.76
N LEU A 107 -9.27 -2.11 -3.64
CA LEU A 107 -8.62 -1.62 -2.44
C LEU A 107 -8.27 -2.81 -1.53
N ASP A 108 -6.99 -3.04 -1.30
CA ASP A 108 -6.46 -4.08 -0.41
C ASP A 108 -5.89 -3.41 0.85
N ILE A 109 -6.63 -3.56 1.96
CA ILE A 109 -6.31 -2.99 3.26
C ILE A 109 -5.54 -4.06 4.06
N ASP A 110 -4.29 -3.76 4.42
CA ASP A 110 -3.33 -4.66 5.07
C ASP A 110 -2.87 -5.84 4.16
N PRO A 111 -2.27 -5.55 2.99
CA PRO A 111 -1.81 -6.57 2.06
C PRO A 111 -0.71 -7.44 2.69
N ILE A 112 -0.88 -8.76 2.62
CA ILE A 112 0.09 -9.74 3.13
C ILE A 112 1.34 -9.82 2.22
N ALA A 113 1.18 -9.53 0.92
CA ALA A 113 2.25 -9.63 -0.07
C ALA A 113 2.61 -8.28 -0.70
N PHE A 114 3.92 -8.02 -0.78
CA PHE A 114 4.46 -6.95 -1.60
C PHE A 114 4.54 -7.48 -3.05
N PHE A 115 3.55 -7.18 -3.88
CA PHE A 115 3.76 -7.19 -5.32
C PHE A 115 4.81 -6.10 -5.62
N CYS A 116 6.05 -6.53 -5.79
CA CYS A 116 7.17 -5.76 -6.32
C CYS A 116 7.07 -5.71 -7.84
#